data_AF-A0AAV0TBU2-F1
#
_entry.id   AF-A0AAV0TBU2-F1
#
_cell.length_a   1.000
_cell.length_b   1.000
_cell.length_c   1.000
_cell.angle_alpha   90.00
_cell.angle_beta   90.00
_cell.angle_gamma   90.00
#
_symmetry.space_group_name_H-M   'P 1'
#
loop_
_entity.id
_entity.type
_entity.pdbx_description
1 polymer ?
#
loop_
_entity_poly.entity_id
_entity_poly.type
_entity_poly.pdbx_seq_one_letter_code
_entity_poly.pdbx_strand_id
1 'polypeptide(L)'
;MSRYHRHSLARARRRCCVRFGHTRVLCSLLGHDRYGYFPTTCHVGPHWGCLLVTYCLAIGPFVVLVLLVDELLLGLQVALCASMCLTTVSLTMVACSDPGVVFHDVDTDVEDGETGIVCAQCEVRRPLDASHCSDCGVCVRELDHHCPWTGKCVGKRTIKLFYVFLTLISLHCMLVGAVCLVTFAAT
;
A
#
# COMPACT_ATOMS: atom_id res chain seq x y z
N MET A 1 -41.53 -1.24 -0.71
CA MET A 1 -41.20 -0.33 0.40
C MET A 1 -39.86 -0.77 0.99
N SER A 2 -38.79 -0.06 0.62
CA SER A 2 -37.39 -0.39 0.90
C SER A 2 -37.05 -0.07 2.36
N ARG A 3 -36.24 -0.92 3.01
CA ARG A 3 -35.73 -0.79 4.39
C ARG A 3 -34.70 0.37 4.54
N TYR A 4 -34.95 1.52 3.91
CA TYR A 4 -33.97 2.61 3.76
C TYR A 4 -34.17 3.78 4.73
N HIS A 5 -34.74 3.52 5.90
CA HIS A 5 -34.93 4.54 6.93
C HIS A 5 -34.67 3.99 8.33
N ARG A 6 -33.39 3.92 8.67
CA ARG A 6 -32.88 4.18 10.01
C ARG A 6 -31.38 4.34 9.92
N HIS A 7 -30.88 5.56 10.12
CA HIS A 7 -29.72 5.85 10.97
C HIS A 7 -29.54 7.38 11.01
N SER A 8 -30.31 8.03 11.89
CA SER A 8 -29.91 9.31 12.47
C SER A 8 -28.85 9.05 13.55
N LEU A 9 -27.84 9.93 13.58
CA LEU A 9 -26.98 10.29 14.71
C LEU A 9 -26.30 9.13 15.47
N ALA A 10 -25.10 8.73 15.04
CA ALA A 10 -24.15 8.00 15.90
C ALA A 10 -22.68 8.20 15.46
N ARG A 11 -21.97 9.08 16.19
CA ARG A 11 -20.58 8.95 16.68
C ARG A 11 -19.51 8.43 15.69
N ALA A 12 -18.48 9.25 15.45
CA ALA A 12 -17.21 8.88 14.81
C ALA A 12 -16.65 7.52 15.30
N ARG A 13 -17.09 6.41 14.70
CA ARG A 13 -16.62 5.07 15.00
C ARG A 13 -15.48 4.74 14.05
N ARG A 14 -14.35 4.32 14.62
CA ARG A 14 -13.21 3.75 13.88
C ARG A 14 -13.72 2.60 13.01
N ARG A 15 -13.34 2.57 11.72
CA ARG A 15 -13.61 1.45 10.82
C ARG A 15 -12.46 0.45 10.94
N CYS A 16 -12.65 -0.57 11.76
CA CYS A 16 -11.72 -1.69 11.88
C CYS A 16 -12.38 -2.96 11.34
N CYS A 17 -11.59 -3.81 10.69
CA CYS A 17 -12.03 -5.08 10.09
C CYS A 17 -13.17 -4.94 9.07
N VAL A 18 -13.22 -3.82 8.32
CA VAL A 18 -14.25 -3.59 7.29
C VAL A 18 -13.75 -4.14 5.95
N ARG A 19 -14.67 -4.66 5.12
CA ARG A 19 -14.35 -5.23 3.81
C ARG A 19 -14.98 -4.39 2.70
N PHE A 20 -14.20 -4.11 1.65
CA PHE A 20 -14.64 -3.46 0.42
C PHE A 20 -14.13 -4.29 -0.76
N GLY A 21 -15.05 -4.92 -1.50
CA GLY A 21 -14.69 -5.94 -2.49
C GLY A 21 -13.84 -7.05 -1.85
N HIS A 22 -12.62 -7.22 -2.36
CA HIS A 22 -11.61 -8.14 -1.82
C HIS A 22 -10.54 -7.45 -0.96
N THR A 23 -10.66 -6.15 -0.72
CA THR A 23 -9.79 -5.37 0.17
C THR A 23 -10.37 -5.31 1.59
N ARG A 24 -9.50 -5.35 2.61
CA ARG A 24 -9.87 -5.23 4.02
C ARG A 24 -9.19 -4.02 4.65
N VAL A 25 -9.94 -3.21 5.38
CA VAL A 25 -9.41 -2.16 6.24
C VAL A 25 -9.29 -2.74 7.64
N LEU A 26 -8.08 -3.06 8.07
CA LEU A 26 -7.83 -3.68 9.37
C LEU A 26 -8.09 -2.68 10.50
N CYS A 27 -7.63 -1.45 10.34
CA CYS A 27 -7.82 -0.38 11.30
C CYS A 27 -7.81 0.97 10.57
N SER A 28 -8.72 1.87 10.93
CA SER A 28 -8.67 3.30 10.61
C SER A 28 -8.89 4.08 11.90
N LEU A 29 -7.83 4.76 12.36
CA LEU A 29 -7.87 5.63 13.54
C LEU A 29 -8.55 6.97 13.24
N LEU A 30 -8.65 7.32 11.95
CA LEU A 30 -9.38 8.47 11.45
C LEU A 30 -10.88 8.12 11.42
N GLY A 31 -11.73 9.10 11.77
CA GLY A 31 -13.19 8.96 11.80
C GLY A 31 -13.80 8.57 10.46
N HIS A 32 -15.13 8.40 10.45
CA HIS A 32 -15.95 7.81 9.39
C HIS A 32 -15.63 8.27 7.94
N ASP A 33 -15.11 9.48 7.76
CA ASP A 33 -15.01 10.18 6.47
C ASP A 33 -13.58 10.43 5.96
N ARG A 34 -12.56 9.96 6.70
CA ARG A 34 -11.17 10.38 6.45
C ARG A 34 -10.28 9.20 6.08
N TYR A 35 -10.06 9.07 4.79
CA TYR A 35 -8.97 8.30 4.19
C TYR A 35 -7.60 8.69 4.78
N GLY A 36 -6.64 7.77 4.80
CA GLY A 36 -5.35 8.03 5.42
C GLY A 36 -4.18 7.24 4.86
N TYR A 37 -3.01 7.52 5.42
CA TYR A 37 -1.79 6.76 5.21
C TYR A 37 -1.50 5.88 6.44
N PHE A 38 -0.75 4.81 6.24
CA PHE A 38 -0.16 4.07 7.35
C PHE A 38 0.67 5.03 8.25
N PRO A 39 0.66 4.90 9.59
CA PRO A 39 0.00 3.87 10.40
C PRO A 39 -1.44 4.21 10.84
N THR A 40 -1.98 5.34 10.40
CA THR A 40 -3.33 5.78 10.82
C THR A 40 -4.44 4.96 10.16
N THR A 41 -4.16 4.37 9.01
CA THR A 41 -5.00 3.35 8.37
C THR A 41 -4.15 2.17 7.90
N CYS A 42 -4.75 0.98 7.83
CA CYS A 42 -4.12 -0.21 7.26
C CYS A 42 -5.11 -0.93 6.33
N HIS A 43 -4.87 -0.79 5.03
CA HIS A 43 -5.57 -1.48 3.94
C HIS A 43 -4.76 -2.69 3.52
N VAL A 44 -5.41 -3.85 3.44
CA VAL A 44 -4.81 -5.09 2.98
C VAL A 44 -5.63 -5.60 1.81
N GLY A 45 -4.99 -5.72 0.65
CA GLY A 45 -5.65 -6.23 -0.55
C GLY A 45 -5.70 -7.75 -0.63
N PRO A 46 -6.23 -8.28 -1.74
CA PRO A 46 -6.43 -9.71 -1.95
C PRO A 46 -5.11 -10.52 -2.01
N HIS A 47 -3.99 -9.91 -2.45
CA HIS A 47 -2.72 -10.62 -2.62
C HIS A 47 -1.75 -10.42 -1.45
N TRP A 48 -2.26 -10.39 -0.22
CA TRP A 48 -1.43 -10.31 0.99
C TRP A 48 -0.39 -11.45 1.08
N GLY A 49 -0.66 -12.61 0.47
CA GLY A 49 0.31 -13.70 0.37
C GLY A 49 1.52 -13.34 -0.51
N CYS A 50 1.30 -12.71 -1.66
CA CYS A 50 2.39 -12.21 -2.52
C CYS A 50 3.18 -11.10 -1.82
N LEU A 51 2.51 -10.23 -1.06
CA LEU A 51 3.18 -9.23 -0.23
C LEU A 51 4.11 -9.87 0.81
N LEU A 52 3.67 -10.95 1.49
CA LEU A 52 4.52 -11.67 2.44
C LEU A 52 5.77 -12.24 1.75
N VAL A 53 5.60 -12.81 0.54
CA VAL A 53 6.74 -13.26 -0.28
C VAL A 53 7.69 -12.11 -0.60
N THR A 54 7.18 -10.92 -0.95
CA THR A 54 8.02 -9.73 -1.17
C THR A 54 8.85 -9.37 0.06
N TYR A 55 8.27 -9.38 1.26
CA TYR A 55 9.03 -9.15 2.49
C TYR A 55 10.09 -10.23 2.73
N CYS A 56 9.78 -11.51 2.50
CA CYS A 56 10.74 -12.60 2.62
C CYS A 56 11.92 -12.44 1.64
N LEU A 57 11.64 -12.06 0.39
CA LEU A 57 12.67 -11.83 -0.63
C LEU A 57 13.54 -10.61 -0.35
N ALA A 58 12.99 -9.57 0.30
CA ALA A 58 13.78 -8.42 0.73
C ALA A 58 14.63 -8.76 1.96
N ILE A 59 14.01 -9.28 3.02
CA ILE A 59 14.66 -9.42 4.34
C ILE A 59 15.55 -10.66 4.42
N GLY A 60 15.15 -11.79 3.82
CA GLY A 60 15.86 -13.07 3.95
C GLY A 60 17.31 -13.01 3.46
N PRO A 61 17.57 -12.62 2.19
CA PRO A 61 18.92 -12.49 1.65
C PRO A 61 19.78 -11.49 2.44
N PHE A 62 19.18 -10.41 2.94
CA PHE A 62 19.86 -9.42 3.77
C PHE A 62 20.31 -10.00 5.12
N VAL A 63 19.45 -10.75 5.80
CA VAL A 63 19.81 -11.41 7.06
C VAL A 63 20.95 -12.40 6.81
N VAL A 64 20.87 -13.20 5.75
CA VAL A 64 21.94 -14.13 5.37
C VAL A 64 23.25 -13.39 5.11
N LEU A 65 23.23 -12.29 4.35
CA LEU A 65 24.42 -11.47 4.10
C LEU A 65 25.06 -10.97 5.40
N VAL A 66 24.26 -10.40 6.31
CA VAL A 66 24.76 -9.88 7.59
C VAL A 66 25.36 -10.99 8.47
N LEU A 67 24.84 -12.21 8.38
CA LEU A 67 25.36 -13.37 9.12
C LEU A 67 26.62 -13.99 8.48
N LEU A 68 26.85 -13.79 7.19
CA LEU A 68 28.00 -14.36 6.47
C LEU A 68 29.19 -13.41 6.40
N VAL A 69 28.96 -12.10 6.54
CA VAL A 69 29.99 -11.07 6.42
C VAL A 69 30.26 -10.46 7.79
N ASP A 70 31.05 -11.17 8.61
CA ASP A 70 31.40 -10.76 9.98
C ASP A 70 32.42 -9.59 10.01
N GLU A 71 33.30 -9.49 9.02
CA GLU A 71 34.42 -8.54 8.99
C GLU A 71 34.08 -7.21 8.27
N LEU A 72 32.82 -6.77 8.34
CA LEU A 72 32.40 -5.52 7.70
C LEU A 72 32.73 -4.31 8.59
N LEU A 73 33.20 -3.22 7.99
CA LEU A 73 33.31 -1.94 8.70
C LEU A 73 31.95 -1.58 9.32
N LEU A 74 31.92 -1.31 10.63
CA LEU A 74 30.69 -1.02 11.38
C LEU A 74 29.78 0.01 10.68
N GLY A 75 30.37 1.07 10.11
CA GLY A 75 29.62 2.10 9.38
C GLY A 75 28.85 1.55 8.17
N LEU A 76 29.43 0.58 7.45
CA LEU A 76 28.80 -0.05 6.30
C LEU A 76 27.69 -1.03 6.71
N GLN A 77 27.88 -1.76 7.82
CA GLN A 77 26.81 -2.59 8.41
C GLN A 77 25.62 -1.72 8.85
N VAL A 78 25.88 -0.59 9.52
CA VAL A 78 24.83 0.36 9.91
C VAL A 78 24.12 0.93 8.68
N ALA A 79 24.85 1.29 7.62
CA ALA A 79 24.26 1.80 6.38
C ALA A 79 23.38 0.74 5.67
N LEU A 80 23.84 -0.51 5.63
CA LEU A 80 23.07 -1.65 5.11
C LEU A 80 21.76 -1.84 5.89
N CYS A 81 21.83 -1.92 7.23
CA CYS A 81 20.65 -2.02 8.10
C CYS A 81 19.70 -0.84 7.92
N ALA A 82 20.21 0.40 7.87
CA ALA A 82 19.40 1.58 7.66
C ALA A 82 18.68 1.56 6.30
N SER A 83 19.39 1.18 5.22
CA SER A 83 18.80 1.08 3.88
C SER A 83 17.70 0.00 3.80
N MET A 84 17.88 -1.15 4.47
CA MET A 84 16.86 -2.19 4.59
C MET A 84 15.64 -1.70 5.39
N CYS A 85 15.85 -1.03 6.52
CA CYS A 85 14.77 -0.43 7.31
C CYS A 85 13.96 0.60 6.50
N LEU A 86 14.63 1.51 5.78
CA LEU A 86 13.95 2.49 4.92
C LEU A 86 13.16 1.83 3.79
N THR A 87 13.72 0.78 3.18
CA THR A 87 13.06 0.02 2.11
C THR A 87 11.81 -0.71 2.62
N THR A 88 11.90 -1.39 3.77
CA THR A 88 10.76 -2.08 4.38
C THR A 88 9.69 -1.12 4.89
N VAL A 89 10.07 0.02 5.45
CA VAL A 89 9.12 1.09 5.84
C VAL A 89 8.40 1.63 4.61
N SER A 90 9.13 1.96 3.53
CA SER A 90 8.50 2.48 2.30
C SER A 90 7.58 1.45 1.63
N LEU A 91 7.97 0.17 1.57
CA LEU A 91 7.09 -0.91 1.12
C LEU A 91 5.81 -0.99 1.97
N THR A 92 5.94 -0.93 3.30
CA THR A 92 4.79 -0.96 4.23
C THR A 92 3.87 0.24 4.00
N MET A 93 4.44 1.43 3.77
CA MET A 93 3.66 2.63 3.46
C MET A 93 2.83 2.45 2.19
N VAL A 94 3.38 1.84 1.14
CA VAL A 94 2.64 1.55 -0.10
C VAL A 94 1.59 0.46 0.12
N ALA A 95 1.98 -0.63 0.77
CA ALA A 95 1.19 -1.84 0.95
C ALA A 95 0.00 -1.65 1.90
N CYS A 96 0.13 -0.77 2.90
CA CYS A 96 -0.90 -0.58 3.93
C CYS A 96 -1.69 0.73 3.81
N SER A 97 -1.24 1.72 3.03
CA SER A 97 -2.01 2.96 2.84
C SER A 97 -3.18 2.78 1.88
N ASP A 98 -4.22 3.60 2.01
CA ASP A 98 -5.32 3.59 1.04
C ASP A 98 -4.83 4.03 -0.35
N PRO A 99 -5.02 3.23 -1.42
CA PRO A 99 -4.64 3.63 -2.78
C PRO A 99 -5.50 4.77 -3.35
N GLY A 100 -6.64 5.08 -2.73
CA GLY A 100 -7.64 6.02 -3.23
C GLY A 100 -8.94 5.31 -3.62
N VAL A 101 -9.41 4.37 -2.79
CA VAL A 101 -10.66 3.65 -3.02
C VAL A 101 -11.85 4.63 -3.03
N VAL A 102 -12.74 4.49 -4.00
CA VAL A 102 -14.01 5.24 -4.10
C VAL A 102 -15.05 4.53 -3.22
N PHE A 103 -15.53 5.20 -2.16
CA PHE A 103 -16.55 4.67 -1.26
C PHE A 103 -17.93 5.28 -1.52
N HIS A 104 -18.98 4.51 -1.24
CA HIS A 104 -20.38 4.85 -1.49
C HIS A 104 -20.90 6.04 -0.66
N ASP A 105 -20.25 6.35 0.48
CA ASP A 105 -20.82 7.26 1.49
C ASP A 105 -20.30 8.71 1.40
N VAL A 106 -19.20 8.96 0.67
CA VAL A 106 -18.45 10.24 0.73
C VAL A 106 -18.45 10.98 -0.61
N ASP A 107 -18.51 10.27 -1.73
CA ASP A 107 -18.44 10.89 -3.06
C ASP A 107 -19.83 11.18 -3.66
N THR A 108 -20.89 11.26 -2.83
CA THR A 108 -22.19 11.80 -3.28
C THR A 108 -22.21 13.33 -3.35
N ASP A 109 -21.21 14.00 -2.76
CA ASP A 109 -21.05 15.45 -2.78
C ASP A 109 -20.16 15.91 -3.95
N VAL A 110 -20.28 15.26 -5.11
CA VAL A 110 -19.66 15.77 -6.35
C VAL A 110 -20.32 17.10 -6.65
N GLU A 111 -19.56 18.19 -6.54
CA GLU A 111 -19.93 19.51 -7.03
C GLU A 111 -20.46 19.39 -8.46
N ASP A 112 -21.54 20.13 -8.72
CA ASP A 112 -22.56 20.02 -9.77
C ASP A 112 -22.06 20.16 -11.24
N GLY A 113 -20.80 19.81 -11.54
CA GLY A 113 -20.15 20.01 -12.84
C GLY A 113 -19.46 18.79 -13.48
N GLU A 114 -19.17 17.70 -12.75
CA GLU A 114 -18.57 16.48 -13.32
C GLU A 114 -19.54 15.30 -13.27
N THR A 115 -20.10 14.93 -14.43
CA THR A 115 -20.95 13.73 -14.56
C THR A 115 -20.13 12.46 -14.36
N GLY A 116 -20.02 11.96 -13.13
CA GLY A 116 -19.39 10.67 -12.83
C GLY A 116 -20.10 9.50 -13.53
N ILE A 117 -19.37 8.42 -13.81
CA ILE A 117 -19.88 7.21 -14.49
C ILE A 117 -20.23 6.15 -13.46
N VAL A 118 -21.35 5.46 -13.61
CA VAL A 118 -21.70 4.34 -12.73
C VAL A 118 -20.84 3.12 -13.09
N CYS A 119 -20.13 2.57 -12.09
CA CYS A 119 -19.45 1.29 -12.23
C CYS A 119 -20.47 0.15 -12.09
N ALA A 120 -20.56 -0.73 -13.10
CA ALA A 120 -21.50 -1.84 -13.08
C ALA A 120 -21.19 -2.89 -11.99
N GLN A 121 -19.92 -3.08 -11.64
CA GLN A 121 -19.48 -4.08 -10.67
C GLN A 121 -19.64 -3.61 -9.22
N CYS A 122 -19.30 -2.35 -8.95
CA CYS A 122 -19.38 -1.80 -7.60
C CYS A 122 -20.70 -1.08 -7.31
N GLU A 123 -21.49 -0.79 -8.35
CA GLU A 123 -22.75 -0.02 -8.28
C GLU A 123 -22.58 1.39 -7.68
N VAL A 124 -21.37 1.96 -7.76
CA VAL A 124 -21.05 3.32 -7.31
C VAL A 124 -20.91 4.25 -8.51
N ARG A 125 -21.33 5.51 -8.35
CA ARG A 125 -20.97 6.59 -9.28
C ARG A 125 -19.51 6.96 -9.03
N ARG A 126 -18.61 6.46 -9.89
CA ARG A 126 -17.19 6.77 -9.80
C ARG A 126 -16.87 8.06 -10.56
N PRO A 127 -15.94 8.89 -10.07
CA PRO A 127 -15.38 10.00 -10.83
C PRO A 127 -14.72 9.53 -12.14
N LEU A 128 -14.55 10.43 -13.11
CA LEU A 128 -14.04 10.09 -14.45
C LEU A 128 -12.59 9.56 -14.44
N ASP A 129 -11.80 9.97 -13.46
CA ASP A 129 -10.41 9.54 -13.27
C ASP A 129 -10.28 8.25 -12.44
N ALA A 130 -11.38 7.66 -11.96
CA ALA A 130 -11.35 6.41 -11.21
C ALA A 130 -11.58 5.20 -12.12
N SER A 131 -10.92 4.08 -11.84
CA SER A 131 -11.08 2.81 -12.56
C SER A 131 -11.36 1.62 -11.64
N HIS A 132 -12.18 0.68 -12.12
CA HIS A 132 -12.48 -0.55 -11.39
C HIS A 132 -11.31 -1.54 -11.53
N CYS A 133 -10.78 -2.02 -10.41
CA CYS A 133 -9.85 -3.13 -10.38
C CYS A 133 -10.61 -4.42 -10.05
N SER A 134 -10.57 -5.38 -10.98
CA SER A 134 -11.23 -6.68 -10.81
C SER A 134 -10.63 -7.52 -9.68
N ASP A 135 -9.32 -7.48 -9.49
CA ASP A 135 -8.66 -8.24 -8.42
C ASP A 135 -9.09 -7.74 -7.04
N CYS A 136 -9.02 -6.43 -6.82
CA CYS A 136 -9.41 -5.82 -5.55
C CYS A 136 -10.93 -5.70 -5.37
N GLY A 137 -11.72 -5.76 -6.45
CA GLY A 137 -13.17 -5.61 -6.43
C GLY A 137 -13.63 -4.22 -5.99
N VAL A 138 -12.86 -3.17 -6.32
CA VAL A 138 -13.13 -1.78 -5.91
C VAL A 138 -12.75 -0.80 -7.01
N CYS A 139 -13.38 0.38 -7.03
CA CYS A 139 -12.95 1.50 -7.85
C CYS A 139 -11.85 2.30 -7.13
N VAL A 140 -10.82 2.71 -7.85
CA VAL A 140 -9.68 3.47 -7.32
C VAL A 140 -9.45 4.71 -8.18
N ARG A 141 -9.35 5.89 -7.56
CA ARG A 141 -9.00 7.16 -8.22
C ARG A 141 -7.59 7.08 -8.82
N GLU A 142 -7.43 7.55 -10.05
CA GLU A 142 -6.18 7.54 -10.82
C GLU A 142 -5.46 6.19 -10.65
N LEU A 143 -6.19 5.10 -10.88
CA LEU A 143 -5.64 3.75 -10.80
C LEU A 143 -4.51 3.62 -11.83
N ASP A 144 -3.31 3.35 -11.34
CA ASP A 144 -2.16 3.05 -12.19
C ASP A 144 -2.17 1.56 -12.54
N HIS A 145 -2.06 0.70 -11.52
CA HIS A 145 -2.16 -0.74 -11.69
C HIS A 145 -2.52 -1.46 -10.39
N HIS A 146 -2.89 -2.73 -10.54
CA HIS A 146 -2.92 -3.68 -9.43
C HIS A 146 -1.57 -4.39 -9.33
N CYS A 147 -0.92 -4.32 -8.16
CA CYS A 147 0.37 -4.93 -7.94
C CYS A 147 0.26 -6.07 -6.92
N PRO A 148 0.40 -7.34 -7.35
CA PRO A 148 0.42 -8.46 -6.43
C PRO A 148 1.52 -8.34 -5.37
N TRP A 149 2.69 -7.79 -5.76
CA TRP A 149 3.86 -7.66 -4.89
C TRP A 149 3.71 -6.64 -3.75
N THR A 150 2.84 -5.63 -3.92
CA THR A 150 2.44 -4.72 -2.84
C THR A 150 1.10 -5.14 -2.20
N GLY A 151 0.53 -6.24 -2.66
CA GLY A 151 -0.70 -6.87 -2.14
C GLY A 151 -2.01 -6.22 -2.60
N LYS A 152 -1.97 -5.07 -3.30
CA LYS A 152 -3.16 -4.29 -3.70
C LYS A 152 -2.85 -3.30 -4.83
N CYS A 153 -3.86 -2.50 -5.19
CA CYS A 153 -3.69 -1.40 -6.13
C CYS A 153 -2.66 -0.35 -5.69
N VAL A 154 -1.98 0.20 -6.71
CA VAL A 154 -1.30 1.49 -6.67
C VAL A 154 -2.17 2.49 -7.43
N GLY A 155 -2.59 3.55 -6.74
CA GLY A 155 -3.43 4.61 -7.33
C GLY A 155 -3.01 5.99 -6.85
N LYS A 156 -3.91 6.98 -7.02
CA LYS A 156 -3.69 8.40 -6.71
C LYS A 156 -2.90 8.68 -5.43
N ARG A 157 -3.25 8.00 -4.33
CA ARG A 157 -2.65 8.28 -3.01
C ARG A 157 -1.31 7.57 -2.81
N THR A 158 -1.08 6.43 -3.45
CA THR A 158 0.12 5.61 -3.20
C THR A 158 1.17 5.69 -4.30
N ILE A 159 0.89 6.32 -5.45
CA ILE A 159 1.82 6.36 -6.58
C ILE A 159 3.18 7.01 -6.23
N LYS A 160 3.18 8.11 -5.47
CA LYS A 160 4.43 8.76 -5.01
C LYS A 160 5.20 7.86 -4.04
N LEU A 161 4.50 7.20 -3.12
CA LEU A 161 5.10 6.26 -2.17
C LEU A 161 5.70 5.06 -2.91
N PHE A 162 5.05 4.60 -3.98
CA PHE A 162 5.54 3.51 -4.82
C PHE A 162 6.87 3.88 -5.50
N TYR A 163 6.98 5.08 -6.06
CA TYR A 163 8.25 5.56 -6.62
C TYR A 163 9.37 5.74 -5.59
N VAL A 164 9.03 6.19 -4.37
CA VAL A 164 9.99 6.24 -3.24
C VAL A 164 10.48 4.83 -2.90
N PHE A 165 9.56 3.86 -2.79
CA PHE A 165 9.92 2.46 -2.57
C PHE A 165 10.83 1.91 -3.67
N LEU A 166 10.49 2.11 -4.94
CA LEU A 166 11.30 1.66 -6.09
C LEU A 166 12.70 2.26 -6.09
N THR A 167 12.83 3.54 -5.72
CA THR A 167 14.13 4.20 -5.59
C THR A 167 14.94 3.58 -4.45
N LEU A 168 14.33 3.39 -3.28
CA LEU A 168 15.01 2.85 -2.10
C LEU A 168 15.45 1.40 -2.28
N ILE A 169 14.60 0.53 -2.84
CA ILE A 169 14.98 -0.87 -3.13
C ILE A 169 16.11 -0.91 -4.17
N SER A 170 16.09 -0.04 -5.19
CA SER A 170 17.15 0.02 -6.19
C SER A 170 18.50 0.44 -5.58
N LEU A 171 18.49 1.48 -4.75
CA LEU A 171 19.68 1.91 -4.00
C LEU A 171 20.19 0.82 -3.04
N HIS A 172 19.28 0.13 -2.35
CA HIS A 172 19.63 -0.98 -1.47
C HIS A 172 20.28 -2.15 -2.24
N CYS A 173 19.70 -2.55 -3.37
CA CYS A 173 20.27 -3.60 -4.23
C CYS A 173 21.65 -3.21 -4.76
N MET A 174 21.86 -1.96 -5.17
CA MET A 174 23.18 -1.48 -5.60
C MET A 174 24.20 -1.51 -4.46
N LEU A 175 23.80 -1.09 -3.25
CA LEU A 175 24.66 -1.13 -2.06
C LEU A 175 25.05 -2.58 -1.73
N VAL A 176 24.09 -3.50 -1.66
CA VAL A 176 24.34 -4.94 -1.43
C VAL A 176 25.26 -5.51 -2.50
N GLY A 177 25.00 -5.21 -3.78
CA GLY A 177 25.84 -5.67 -4.89
C GLY A 177 27.28 -5.19 -4.77
N ALA A 178 27.50 -3.93 -4.39
CA ALA A 178 28.85 -3.39 -4.16
C ALA A 178 29.56 -4.08 -3.00
N VAL A 179 28.86 -4.34 -1.88
CA VAL A 179 29.43 -5.08 -0.74
C VAL A 179 29.82 -6.50 -1.13
N CYS A 180 28.96 -7.22 -1.84
CA CYS A 180 29.28 -8.55 -2.36
C CYS A 180 30.52 -8.50 -3.27
N LEU A 181 30.60 -7.56 -4.21
CA LEU A 181 31.75 -7.45 -5.11
C LEU A 181 33.07 -7.19 -4.35
N VAL A 182 33.06 -6.27 -3.37
CA VAL A 182 34.25 -5.95 -2.58
C VAL A 182 34.69 -7.15 -1.72
N THR A 183 33.73 -7.83 -1.09
CA THR A 183 34.03 -8.99 -0.24
C THR A 183 34.55 -10.17 -1.05
N PHE A 184 33.95 -10.49 -2.21
CA PHE A 184 34.46 -11.54 -3.11
C PHE A 184 35.79 -11.20 -3.77
N ALA A 185 36.08 -9.92 -4.02
CA ALA A 185 37.38 -9.51 -4.56
C ALA A 185 38.51 -9.53 -3.51
N ALA A 186 38.16 -9.54 -2.22
CA ALA A 186 39.11 -9.53 -1.10
C ALA A 186 39.46 -10.93 -0.58
N THR A 187 38.70 -11.96 -0.97
CA THR A 187 38.95 -13.39 -0.69
C THR A 187 39.78 -14.04 -1.78
#